data_AF-A0AAU2KQM3-F1
#
_entry.id   AF-A0AAU2KQM3-F1
#
_cell.length_a   1.000
_cell.length_b   1.000
_cell.length_c   1.000
_cell.angle_alpha   90.00
_cell.angle_beta   90.00
_cell.angle_gamma   90.00
#
_symmetry.space_group_name_H-M   'P 1'
#
loop_
_entity.id
_entity.type
_entity.pdbx_description
1 polymer ?
#
loop_
_entity_poly.entity_id
_entity_poly.type
_entity_poly.pdbx_seq_one_letter_code
_entity_poly.pdbx_strand_id
1 'polypeptide(L)'
;MSAQPDHTPAAPYAPAPGAPAELLALLRADRRAERWVPAFEREWAAALEESRRTFSLNTLYEVVHVWQARLASAPAVDAFVASGYEETGFVDMAELRSRRRR
;
A
#
# COMPACT_ATOMS: atom_id res chain seq x y z
N MET A 1 -38.26 -4.61 20.07
CA MET A 1 -37.26 -3.92 19.23
C MET A 1 -35.92 -4.57 19.50
N SER A 2 -35.44 -5.40 18.57
CA SER A 2 -34.15 -6.10 18.68
C SER A 2 -33.23 -5.50 17.62
N ALA A 3 -32.27 -4.68 18.04
CA ALA A 3 -31.19 -4.22 17.18
C ALA A 3 -30.07 -5.25 17.28
N GLN A 4 -29.87 -6.05 16.23
CA GLN A 4 -28.70 -6.91 16.12
C GLN A 4 -27.53 -6.03 15.64
N PRO A 5 -26.37 -6.03 16.32
CA PRO A 5 -25.25 -5.20 15.90
C PRO A 5 -24.71 -5.71 14.54
N ASP A 6 -24.70 -4.83 13.54
CA ASP A 6 -24.12 -5.05 12.19
C ASP A 6 -22.58 -5.19 12.19
N HIS A 7 -21.99 -5.56 13.32
CA HIS A 7 -20.55 -5.71 13.47
C HIS A 7 -20.20 -7.19 13.37
N THR A 8 -20.41 -7.76 12.20
CA THR A 8 -19.73 -9.02 11.87
C THR A 8 -18.24 -8.69 11.78
N PRO A 9 -17.36 -9.28 12.61
CA PRO A 9 -15.92 -9.03 12.49
C PRO A 9 -15.49 -9.38 11.07
N ALA A 10 -14.79 -8.44 10.41
CA ALA A 10 -14.25 -8.70 9.09
C ALA A 10 -13.38 -9.97 9.16
N ALA A 11 -13.61 -10.90 8.24
CA ALA A 11 -12.80 -12.11 8.17
C ALA A 11 -11.32 -11.72 8.07
N PRO A 12 -10.41 -12.39 8.82
CA PRO A 12 -8.99 -12.15 8.70
C PRO A 12 -8.57 -12.30 7.24
N TYR A 13 -7.80 -11.33 6.75
CA TYR A 13 -7.30 -11.37 5.37
C TYR A 13 -6.45 -12.63 5.16
N ALA A 14 -6.86 -13.46 4.20
CA ALA A 14 -6.09 -14.60 3.73
C ALA A 14 -5.92 -14.45 2.20
N PRO A 15 -4.68 -14.38 1.70
CA PRO A 15 -4.43 -14.27 0.27
C PRO A 15 -4.86 -15.55 -0.45
N ALA A 16 -5.24 -15.42 -1.72
CA ALA A 16 -5.54 -16.57 -2.57
C ALA A 16 -4.31 -17.52 -2.66
N PRO A 17 -4.53 -18.84 -2.82
CA PRO A 17 -3.42 -19.77 -3.06
C PRO A 17 -2.58 -19.31 -4.25
N GLY A 18 -1.25 -19.32 -4.10
CA GLY A 18 -0.33 -18.89 -5.16
C GLY A 18 -0.11 -17.38 -5.28
N ALA A 19 -0.93 -16.55 -4.63
CA ALA A 19 -0.78 -15.09 -4.66
C ALA A 19 0.63 -14.57 -4.34
N PRO A 20 1.42 -15.17 -3.40
CA PRO A 20 2.81 -14.73 -3.18
C PRO A 20 3.73 -14.94 -4.39
N ALA A 21 3.55 -16.04 -5.12
CA ALA A 21 4.37 -16.35 -6.30
C ALA A 21 4.00 -15.46 -7.48
N GLU A 22 2.69 -15.22 -7.68
CA GLU A 22 2.18 -14.27 -8.67
C GLU A 22 2.67 -12.85 -8.36
N LEU A 23 2.60 -12.44 -7.09
CA LEU A 23 3.13 -11.16 -6.62
C LEU A 23 4.62 -11.01 -6.98
N LEU A 24 5.43 -12.03 -6.70
CA LEU A 24 6.86 -12.01 -7.04
C LEU A 24 7.10 -11.90 -8.55
N ALA A 25 6.30 -12.58 -9.37
CA ALA A 25 6.37 -12.47 -10.82
C ALA A 25 6.04 -11.03 -11.29
N LEU A 26 5.00 -10.41 -10.73
CA LEU A 26 4.64 -9.02 -11.01
C LEU A 26 5.74 -8.05 -10.59
N LEU A 27 6.34 -8.24 -9.41
CA LEU A 27 7.46 -7.41 -8.94
C LEU A 27 8.68 -7.49 -9.85
N ARG A 28 8.96 -8.68 -10.40
CA ARG A 28 10.07 -8.90 -11.36
C ARG A 28 9.82 -8.24 -12.73
N ALA A 29 8.56 -8.08 -13.12
CA ALA A 29 8.17 -7.42 -14.36
C ALA A 29 8.12 -5.88 -14.24
N ASP A 30 8.05 -5.33 -13.02
CA ASP A 30 7.99 -3.88 -12.80
C ASP A 30 9.34 -3.21 -13.11
N ARG A 31 9.29 -1.96 -13.61
CA ARG A 31 10.47 -1.12 -13.86
C ARG A 31 11.37 -0.89 -12.64
N ARG A 32 10.87 -1.13 -11.43
CA ARG A 32 11.58 -1.00 -10.15
C ARG A 32 12.07 -2.32 -9.58
N ALA A 33 12.02 -3.41 -10.36
CA ALA A 33 12.37 -4.76 -9.91
C ALA A 33 13.69 -4.81 -9.12
N GLU A 34 14.75 -4.14 -9.60
CA GLU A 34 16.07 -4.10 -8.94
C GLU A 34 16.02 -3.64 -7.48
N ARG A 35 15.07 -2.76 -7.14
CA ARG A 35 14.86 -2.28 -5.77
C ARG A 35 13.80 -3.09 -5.04
N TRP A 36 12.72 -3.45 -5.74
CA TRP A 36 11.53 -4.00 -5.11
C TRP A 36 11.66 -5.49 -4.80
N VAL A 37 12.29 -6.27 -5.68
CA VAL A 37 12.46 -7.71 -5.46
C VAL A 37 13.31 -7.99 -4.20
N PRO A 38 14.50 -7.39 -4.01
CA PRO A 38 15.29 -7.64 -2.79
C PRO A 38 14.61 -7.13 -1.51
N ALA A 39 13.81 -6.08 -1.61
CA ALA A 39 13.05 -5.56 -0.47
C ALA A 39 11.93 -6.53 -0.05
N PHE A 40 11.15 -7.01 -1.02
CA PHE A 40 10.12 -8.02 -0.80
C PHE A 40 10.71 -9.31 -0.23
N GLU A 41 11.78 -9.85 -0.82
CA GLU A 41 12.40 -11.09 -0.36
C GLU A 41 12.91 -11.00 1.09
N ARG A 42 13.48 -9.85 1.48
CA ARG A 42 13.89 -9.60 2.87
C ARG A 42 12.71 -9.57 3.84
N GLU A 43 11.64 -8.86 3.50
CA GLU A 43 10.44 -8.77 4.35
C GLU A 43 9.73 -10.12 4.44
N TRP A 44 9.65 -10.85 3.32
CA TRP A 44 9.12 -12.20 3.25
C TRP A 44 9.91 -13.18 4.12
N ALA A 45 11.25 -13.15 4.05
CA ALA A 45 12.10 -13.98 4.89
C ALA A 45 11.92 -13.66 6.39
N ALA A 46 11.85 -12.38 6.75
CA ALA A 46 11.60 -11.98 8.14
C ALA A 46 10.22 -12.46 8.63
N ALA A 47 9.17 -12.32 7.81
CA ALA A 47 7.83 -12.79 8.13
C ALA A 47 7.78 -14.32 8.26
N LEU A 48 8.51 -15.08 7.42
CA LEU A 48 8.63 -16.53 7.54
C LEU A 48 9.23 -16.96 8.89
N GLU A 49 10.31 -16.31 9.33
CA GLU A 49 10.90 -16.61 10.63
C GLU A 49 9.95 -16.29 11.78
N GLU A 50 9.23 -15.16 11.70
CA GLU A 50 8.25 -14.79 12.71
C GLU A 50 7.06 -15.76 12.74
N SER A 51 6.60 -16.20 11.58
CA SER A 51 5.55 -17.20 11.47
C SER A 51 5.97 -18.54 12.07
N ARG A 52 7.23 -18.95 11.93
CA ARG A 52 7.75 -20.17 12.58
C ARG A 52 7.83 -20.02 14.10
N ARG A 53 8.19 -18.83 14.60
CA ARG A 53 8.29 -18.55 16.05
C ARG A 53 6.92 -18.50 16.73
N THR A 54 5.94 -17.91 16.05
CA THR A 54 4.60 -17.65 16.59
C THR A 54 3.56 -18.70 16.18
N PHE A 55 3.93 -19.59 15.26
CA PHE A 55 3.03 -20.55 14.61
C PHE A 55 1.81 -19.89 13.94
N SER A 56 2.00 -18.67 13.43
CA SER A 56 0.94 -17.85 12.82
C SER A 56 1.34 -17.33 11.44
N LEU A 57 0.44 -17.43 10.46
CA LEU A 57 0.66 -16.94 9.09
C LEU A 57 0.27 -15.47 8.90
N ASN A 58 -0.23 -14.80 9.94
CA ASN A 58 -0.74 -13.43 9.83
C ASN A 58 0.30 -12.47 9.24
N THR A 59 1.54 -12.53 9.73
CA THR A 59 2.64 -11.67 9.27
C THR A 59 2.97 -11.90 7.79
N LEU A 60 2.89 -13.14 7.30
CA LEU A 60 3.06 -13.44 5.88
C LEU A 60 1.93 -12.85 5.04
N TYR A 61 0.70 -12.96 5.51
CA TYR A 61 -0.47 -12.43 4.82
C TYR A 61 -0.43 -10.90 4.75
N GLU A 62 0.01 -10.25 5.82
CA GLU A 62 0.24 -8.80 5.87
C GLU A 62 1.29 -8.36 4.84
N VAL A 63 2.42 -9.07 4.73
CA VAL A 63 3.44 -8.77 3.71
C VAL A 63 2.83 -8.85 2.31
N VAL A 64 2.10 -9.92 1.98
CA VAL A 64 1.44 -10.05 0.66
C VAL A 64 0.48 -8.88 0.42
N HIS A 65 -0.35 -8.55 1.42
CA HIS A 65 -1.34 -7.49 1.32
C HIS A 65 -0.70 -6.13 1.04
N VAL A 66 0.34 -5.78 1.80
CA VAL A 66 1.07 -4.51 1.66
C VAL A 66 1.71 -4.39 0.29
N TRP A 67 2.35 -5.46 -0.19
CA TRP A 67 3.02 -5.45 -1.50
C TRP A 67 2.04 -5.45 -2.67
N GLN A 68 0.89 -6.11 -2.56
CA GLN A 68 -0.19 -5.99 -3.54
C GLN A 68 -0.74 -4.56 -3.60
N ALA A 69 -1.02 -3.94 -2.46
CA ALA A 69 -1.47 -2.55 -2.40
C ALA A 69 -0.42 -1.59 -2.99
N ARG A 70 0.87 -1.85 -2.73
CA ARG A 70 1.98 -1.07 -3.29
C ARG A 70 2.04 -1.17 -4.82
N LEU A 71 1.89 -2.37 -5.39
CA LEU A 71 1.82 -2.53 -6.84
C LEU A 71 0.59 -1.84 -7.43
N ALA A 72 -0.58 -2.01 -6.81
CA ALA A 72 -1.83 -1.42 -7.29
C ALA A 72 -1.77 0.12 -7.32
N SER A 73 -1.08 0.73 -6.35
CA SER A 73 -0.91 2.18 -6.25
C SER A 73 0.23 2.74 -7.11
N ALA A 74 1.14 1.90 -7.60
CA ALA A 74 2.36 2.34 -8.29
C ALA A 74 2.09 3.24 -9.52
N PRO A 75 1.10 2.94 -10.40
CA PRO A 75 0.81 3.80 -11.54
C PRO A 75 0.24 5.17 -11.14
N ALA A 76 -0.58 5.21 -10.07
CA ALA A 76 -1.13 6.46 -9.56
C ALA A 76 -0.03 7.34 -8.96
N VAL A 77 0.92 6.73 -8.22
CA VAL A 77 2.11 7.42 -7.72
C VAL A 77 2.95 7.94 -8.88
N ASP A 78 3.09 7.18 -9.96
CA ASP A 78 3.83 7.63 -11.15
C ASP A 78 3.17 8.79 -11.86
N ALA A 79 1.85 8.74 -12.05
CA ALA A 79 1.09 9.84 -12.60
C ALA A 79 1.21 11.09 -11.73
N PHE A 80 1.15 10.93 -10.41
CA PHE A 80 1.33 12.03 -9.47
C PHE A 80 2.74 12.65 -9.57
N VAL A 81 3.81 11.84 -9.55
CA VAL A 81 5.19 12.32 -9.69
C VAL A 81 5.40 12.98 -11.06
N ALA A 82 4.87 12.40 -12.13
CA ALA A 82 4.97 12.94 -13.49
C ALA A 82 4.14 14.21 -13.71
N SER A 83 3.05 14.40 -12.95
CA SER A 83 2.25 15.63 -12.99
C SER A 83 3.05 16.86 -12.54
N GLY A 84 4.20 16.64 -11.90
CA GLY A 84 5.10 17.71 -11.49
C GLY A 84 4.41 18.68 -10.55
N TYR A 85 3.58 18.17 -9.62
CA TYR A 85 2.81 18.98 -8.67
C TYR A 85 3.76 19.83 -7.83
N GLU A 86 4.14 20.97 -8.40
CA GLU A 86 4.74 22.07 -7.68
C GLU A 86 3.69 22.56 -6.69
N GLU A 87 4.11 22.75 -5.47
CA GLU A 87 3.39 23.50 -4.44
C GLU A 87 3.29 25.01 -4.81
N THR A 88 3.26 25.36 -6.11
CA THR A 88 3.15 26.75 -6.60
C THR A 88 1.72 27.27 -6.57
N GLY A 89 0.78 26.44 -6.10
CA GLY A 89 -0.56 26.86 -5.68
C GLY A 89 -0.60 27.49 -4.28
N PHE A 90 0.51 28.01 -3.73
CA PHE A 90 0.45 28.83 -2.52
C PHE A 90 -0.22 30.16 -2.87
N VAL A 91 -1.56 30.19 -2.77
CA VAL A 91 -2.29 31.45 -2.83
C VAL A 91 -1.88 32.25 -1.60
N ASP A 92 -1.20 33.38 -1.79
CA ASP A 92 -0.94 34.31 -0.70
C ASP A 92 -2.28 34.77 -0.12
N MET A 93 -2.57 34.33 1.10
CA MET A 93 -3.79 34.67 1.83
C MET A 93 -3.89 36.18 2.10
N ALA A 94 -2.78 36.93 2.01
CA ALA A 94 -2.78 38.38 2.04
C ALA A 94 -3.39 38.99 0.75
N GLU A 95 -3.11 38.39 -0.41
CA GLU A 95 -3.66 38.84 -1.70
C GLU A 95 -5.18 38.57 -1.81
N LEU A 96 -5.65 37.43 -1.30
CA LEU A 96 -7.10 37.17 -1.21
C LEU A 96 -7.83 38.14 -0.27
N ARG A 97 -7.19 38.54 0.83
CA ARG A 97 -7.77 39.49 1.80
C ARG A 97 -7.81 40.93 1.27
N SER A 98 -6.87 41.32 0.41
CA SER A 98 -6.85 42.67 -0.19
C SER A 98 -7.94 42.84 -1.24
N ARG A 99 -8.22 41.80 -2.04
CA ARG A 99 -9.29 41.80 -3.06
C ARG A 99 -10.70 41.86 -2.45
N ARG A 100 -10.89 41.36 -1.23
CA ARG A 100 -12.19 41.41 -0.51
C ARG A 100 -12.50 42.77 0.13
N ARG A 101 -11.54 43.70 0.16
CA ARG A 101 -11.67 45.03 0.78
C ARG A 101 -11.83 46.17 -0.23
N ARG A 102 -11.92 45.88 -1.53
CA ARG A 102 -12.31 46.85 -2.57
C ARG A 102 -13.75 46.65 -2.99
#